data_AF-A0A944ZZ95-F1
#
_entry.id   AF-A0A944ZZ95-F1
#
_cell.length_a   1.000
_cell.length_b   1.000
_cell.length_c   1.000
_cell.angle_alpha   90.00
_cell.angle_beta   90.00
_cell.angle_gamma   90.00
#
_symmetry.space_group_name_H-M   'P 1'
#
loop_
_entity.id
_entity.type
_entity.pdbx_description
1 polymer ?
#
loop_
_entity_poly.entity_id
_entity_poly.type
_entity_poly.pdbx_seq_one_letter_code
_entity_poly.pdbx_strand_id
1 'polypeptide(L)'
;MADKKTNKKEALKNFEEKNRTRREGLAANQAAKKEAGKQNEAIADAWAKKEVKEGEKKQAQAKDRQKDYKKRQKKESKEYEEFRKKKDAELKKLTETKEKRAKDRKAQLQYLKEMSNRNRWQIQRDKQEDQAEITKKKSKLEADRGVKRTKLTADSEEKRAKKNVEKVARKDRGTADIFEKERTNQIRKEALYQQQKLKIKERTEEDKLDGKIQRETAKAERYQNPSQKRMELRKVSAMEVRERKKLRMKYIKLEQDTEVTANKDIQIIKKEATKMRSKASTSERKAKLQLEETTRHKKRRADKDGAQKKRDADDTEKQMLAELPVMPTGDEEEK
;
A
#
# COMPACT_ATOMS: atom_id res chain seq x y z
N MET A 1 -111.90 62.07 164.72
CA MET A 1 -112.25 60.77 164.10
C MET A 1 -112.60 61.04 162.65
N ALA A 2 -112.11 60.40 161.60
CA ALA A 2 -111.14 59.33 161.40
C ALA A 2 -110.79 59.37 159.90
N ASP A 3 -109.69 58.71 159.52
CA ASP A 3 -109.53 58.02 158.25
C ASP A 3 -109.35 58.77 156.91
N LYS A 4 -108.20 58.45 156.29
CA LYS A 4 -108.03 57.99 154.89
C LYS A 4 -108.58 58.88 153.77
N LYS A 5 -107.66 59.55 153.06
CA LYS A 5 -107.43 59.41 151.59
C LYS A 5 -106.47 60.50 151.04
N THR A 6 -105.40 60.80 151.75
CA THR A 6 -104.28 61.64 151.32
C THR A 6 -103.38 61.02 150.22
N ASN A 7 -103.84 60.00 149.49
CA ASN A 7 -102.99 59.17 148.60
C ASN A 7 -103.39 59.13 147.10
N LYS A 8 -104.29 59.99 146.59
CA LYS A 8 -104.71 59.94 145.17
C LYS A 8 -104.19 61.05 144.25
N LYS A 9 -103.81 62.23 144.76
CA LYS A 9 -103.35 63.34 143.89
C LYS A 9 -101.90 63.18 143.41
N GLU A 10 -101.01 62.62 144.22
CA GLU A 10 -99.63 62.33 143.79
C GLU A 10 -99.53 61.12 142.84
N ALA A 11 -100.42 60.14 143.00
CA ALA A 11 -100.47 58.97 142.11
C ALA A 11 -100.84 59.33 140.66
N LEU A 12 -101.65 60.38 140.45
CA LEU A 12 -102.03 60.85 139.10
C LEU A 12 -100.90 61.60 138.39
N LYS A 13 -100.12 62.43 139.11
CA LYS A 13 -98.96 63.14 138.55
C LYS A 13 -97.87 62.17 138.08
N ASN A 14 -97.57 61.15 138.88
CA ASN A 14 -96.55 60.15 138.53
C ASN A 14 -96.97 59.24 137.36
N PHE A 15 -98.26 59.15 137.03
CA PHE A 15 -98.74 58.38 135.88
C PHE A 15 -98.63 59.16 134.56
N GLU A 16 -98.90 60.47 134.58
CA GLU A 16 -98.78 61.32 133.38
C GLU A 16 -97.32 61.49 132.93
N GLU A 17 -96.37 61.64 133.87
CA GLU A 17 -94.94 61.74 133.57
C GLU A 17 -94.36 60.45 132.98
N LYS A 18 -94.81 59.28 133.46
CA LYS A 18 -94.42 57.97 132.91
C LYS A 18 -94.95 57.72 131.50
N ASN A 19 -96.08 58.31 131.11
CA ASN A 19 -96.59 58.18 129.74
C ASN A 19 -95.91 59.13 128.75
N ARG A 20 -95.47 60.31 129.20
CA ARG A 20 -94.74 61.27 128.36
C ARG A 20 -93.37 60.74 127.95
N THR A 21 -92.60 60.22 128.92
CA THR A 21 -91.29 59.59 128.68
C THR A 21 -91.38 58.35 127.78
N ARG A 22 -92.48 57.57 127.85
CA ARG A 22 -92.68 56.40 127.00
C ARG A 22 -93.01 56.74 125.54
N ARG A 23 -93.64 57.90 125.26
CA ARG A 23 -93.88 58.38 123.89
C ARG A 23 -92.61 58.92 123.22
N GLU A 24 -91.76 59.61 123.96
CA GLU A 24 -90.48 60.12 123.43
C GLU A 24 -89.51 58.98 123.08
N GLY A 25 -89.47 57.90 123.86
CA GLY A 25 -88.67 56.72 123.56
C GLY A 25 -89.10 55.93 122.30
N LEU A 26 -90.37 55.98 121.92
CA LEU A 26 -90.87 55.32 120.71
C LEU A 26 -90.61 56.14 119.43
N ALA A 27 -90.61 57.46 119.52
CA ALA A 27 -90.27 58.34 118.39
C ALA A 27 -88.78 58.25 118.01
N ALA A 28 -87.88 58.16 119.00
CA ALA A 28 -86.44 58.03 118.75
C ALA A 28 -86.07 56.71 118.03
N ASN A 29 -86.74 55.60 118.36
CA ASN A 29 -86.45 54.29 117.76
C ASN A 29 -86.94 54.13 116.31
N GLN A 30 -87.94 54.91 115.86
CA GLN A 30 -88.37 54.87 114.46
C GLN A 30 -87.45 55.68 113.52
N ALA A 31 -86.80 56.73 114.02
CA ALA A 31 -85.85 57.52 113.23
C ALA A 31 -84.56 56.73 112.93
N ALA A 32 -84.01 56.01 113.91
CA ALA A 32 -82.77 55.24 113.77
C ALA A 32 -82.86 54.10 112.73
N LYS A 33 -84.03 53.47 112.55
CA LYS A 33 -84.20 52.42 111.52
C LYS A 33 -84.26 52.95 110.09
N LYS A 34 -84.67 54.21 109.87
CA LYS A 34 -84.74 54.79 108.52
C LYS A 34 -83.36 55.21 107.99
N GLU A 35 -82.41 55.58 108.85
CA GLU A 35 -81.04 55.89 108.42
C GLU A 35 -80.23 54.63 108.09
N ALA A 36 -80.42 53.53 108.83
CA ALA A 36 -79.72 52.26 108.56
C ALA A 36 -80.08 51.64 107.20
N GLY A 37 -81.32 51.85 106.70
CA GLY A 37 -81.73 51.35 105.38
C GLY A 37 -81.03 52.05 104.20
N LYS A 38 -80.77 53.36 104.31
CA LYS A 38 -80.17 54.15 103.22
C LYS A 38 -78.68 53.87 103.01
N GLN A 39 -77.96 53.45 104.04
CA GLN A 39 -76.53 53.11 103.90
C GLN A 39 -76.31 51.76 103.21
N ASN A 40 -77.23 50.80 103.37
CA ASN A 40 -77.09 49.47 102.75
C ASN A 40 -77.41 49.47 101.25
N GLU A 41 -78.34 50.29 100.76
CA GLU A 41 -78.61 50.41 99.32
C GLU A 41 -77.45 51.06 98.55
N ALA A 42 -76.72 52.02 99.14
CA ALA A 42 -75.59 52.67 98.48
C ALA A 42 -74.38 51.73 98.27
N ILE A 43 -74.19 50.72 99.12
CA ILE A 43 -73.07 49.77 99.03
C ILE A 43 -73.33 48.72 97.94
N ALA A 44 -74.58 48.27 97.77
CA ALA A 44 -74.96 47.31 96.74
C ALA A 44 -74.78 47.88 95.31
N ASP A 45 -75.17 49.14 95.09
CA ASP A 45 -75.05 49.79 93.77
C ASP A 45 -73.59 50.06 93.34
N ALA A 46 -72.68 50.26 94.30
CA ALA A 46 -71.27 50.47 94.01
C ALA A 46 -70.56 49.19 93.54
N TRP A 47 -70.96 48.01 94.04
CA TRP A 47 -70.40 46.72 93.64
C TRP A 47 -70.84 46.32 92.23
N ALA A 48 -72.13 46.48 91.90
CA ALA A 48 -72.65 46.14 90.57
C ALA A 48 -71.98 46.94 89.43
N LYS A 49 -71.67 48.22 89.66
CA LYS A 49 -70.97 49.06 88.66
C LYS A 49 -69.50 48.66 88.44
N LYS A 50 -68.86 47.98 89.39
CA LYS A 50 -67.46 47.57 89.29
C LYS A 50 -67.29 46.28 88.48
N GLU A 51 -68.18 45.31 88.64
CA GLU A 51 -68.18 44.05 87.88
C GLU A 51 -68.41 44.27 86.37
N VAL A 52 -69.34 45.15 86.00
CA VAL A 52 -69.63 45.45 84.58
C VAL A 52 -68.40 46.05 83.89
N LYS A 53 -67.70 46.99 84.54
CA LYS A 53 -66.48 47.62 83.97
C LYS A 53 -65.30 46.66 83.84
N GLU A 54 -65.16 45.67 84.73
CA GLU A 54 -64.12 44.64 84.58
C GLU A 54 -64.45 43.63 83.48
N GLY A 55 -65.73 43.27 83.32
CA GLY A 55 -66.20 42.42 82.22
C GLY A 55 -65.94 43.03 80.85
N GLU A 56 -66.22 44.33 80.68
CA GLU A 56 -65.98 45.05 79.43
C GLU A 56 -64.49 45.17 79.06
N LYS A 57 -63.61 45.42 80.04
CA LYS A 57 -62.15 45.48 79.81
C LYS A 57 -61.56 44.13 79.40
N LYS A 58 -62.01 43.03 80.02
CA LYS A 58 -61.56 41.67 79.65
C LYS A 58 -62.05 41.28 78.25
N GLN A 59 -63.26 41.67 77.86
CA GLN A 59 -63.76 41.45 76.49
C GLN A 59 -63.01 42.26 75.43
N ALA A 60 -62.66 43.52 75.73
CA ALA A 60 -61.88 44.36 74.81
C ALA A 60 -60.47 43.80 74.58
N GLN A 61 -59.77 43.39 75.65
CA GLN A 61 -58.44 42.77 75.55
C GLN A 61 -58.46 41.42 74.80
N ALA A 62 -59.52 40.62 74.96
CA ALA A 62 -59.67 39.37 74.22
C ALA A 62 -59.85 39.62 72.71
N LYS A 63 -60.63 40.64 72.33
CA LYS A 63 -60.85 41.02 70.92
C LYS A 63 -59.57 41.54 70.25
N ASP A 64 -58.76 42.33 70.95
CA ASP A 64 -57.50 42.83 70.40
C ASP A 64 -56.43 41.73 70.27
N ARG A 65 -56.30 40.85 71.27
CA ARG A 65 -55.43 39.66 71.16
C ARG A 65 -55.83 38.76 69.98
N GLN A 66 -57.12 38.60 69.73
CA GLN A 66 -57.61 37.81 68.60
C GLN A 66 -57.32 38.48 67.24
N LYS A 67 -57.40 39.82 67.16
CA LYS A 67 -57.01 40.57 65.95
C LYS A 67 -55.51 40.44 65.66
N ASP A 68 -54.67 40.57 66.67
CA ASP A 68 -53.22 40.47 66.50
C ASP A 68 -52.75 39.05 66.17
N TYR A 69 -53.37 38.03 66.78
CA TYR A 69 -53.14 36.64 66.40
C TYR A 69 -53.49 36.39 64.92
N LYS A 70 -54.66 36.85 64.47
CA LYS A 70 -55.07 36.76 63.06
C LYS A 70 -54.13 37.52 62.11
N LYS A 71 -53.59 38.66 62.53
CA LYS A 71 -52.59 39.43 61.74
C LYS A 71 -51.25 38.69 61.65
N ARG A 72 -50.75 38.11 62.74
CA ARG A 72 -49.52 37.31 62.75
C ARG A 72 -49.66 36.06 61.91
N GLN A 73 -50.77 35.33 62.07
CA GLN A 73 -51.06 34.13 61.28
C GLN A 73 -51.12 34.43 59.77
N LYS A 74 -51.69 35.59 59.36
CA LYS A 74 -51.69 36.04 57.96
C LYS A 74 -50.32 36.48 57.44
N LYS A 75 -49.44 37.01 58.29
CA LYS A 75 -48.05 37.34 57.90
C LYS A 75 -47.22 36.08 57.74
N GLU A 76 -47.28 35.19 58.73
CA GLU A 76 -46.61 33.88 58.70
C GLU A 76 -47.07 33.02 57.52
N SER A 77 -48.37 33.01 57.20
CA SER A 77 -48.87 32.27 56.03
C SER A 77 -48.32 32.82 54.71
N LYS A 78 -48.21 34.15 54.58
CA LYS A 78 -47.64 34.80 53.40
C LYS A 78 -46.15 34.55 53.27
N GLU A 79 -45.40 34.66 54.36
CA GLU A 79 -43.96 34.36 54.38
C GLU A 79 -43.69 32.89 54.06
N TYR A 80 -44.52 31.98 54.57
CA TYR A 80 -44.42 30.55 54.26
C TYR A 80 -44.76 30.25 52.79
N GLU A 81 -45.77 30.89 52.21
CA GLU A 81 -46.07 30.78 50.79
C GLU A 81 -44.96 31.35 49.90
N GLU A 82 -44.36 32.48 50.26
CA GLU A 82 -43.23 33.07 49.54
C GLU A 82 -41.98 32.18 49.63
N PHE A 83 -41.68 31.63 50.80
CA PHE A 83 -40.58 30.69 50.99
C PHE A 83 -40.78 29.41 50.17
N ARG A 84 -42.00 28.85 50.18
CA ARG A 84 -42.36 27.68 49.38
C ARG A 84 -42.22 27.97 47.89
N LYS A 85 -42.73 29.12 47.41
CA LYS A 85 -42.55 29.55 46.00
C LYS A 85 -41.08 29.72 45.63
N LYS A 86 -40.25 30.31 46.50
CA LYS A 86 -38.80 30.43 46.27
C LYS A 86 -38.11 29.08 46.22
N LYS A 87 -38.47 28.15 47.12
CA LYS A 87 -37.93 26.78 47.14
C LYS A 87 -38.34 25.98 45.91
N ASP A 88 -39.61 26.06 45.51
CA ASP A 88 -40.10 25.40 44.29
C ASP A 88 -39.45 25.98 43.02
N ALA A 89 -39.23 27.30 42.97
CA ALA A 89 -38.52 27.95 41.87
C ALA A 89 -37.03 27.59 41.82
N GLU A 90 -36.36 27.51 42.98
CA GLU A 90 -34.97 27.08 43.11
C GLU A 90 -34.80 25.61 42.68
N LEU A 91 -35.73 24.73 43.10
CA LEU A 91 -35.76 23.33 42.68
C LEU A 91 -35.97 23.19 41.18
N LYS A 92 -36.90 23.95 40.57
CA LYS A 92 -37.10 23.95 39.12
C LYS A 92 -35.87 24.40 38.35
N LYS A 93 -35.19 25.47 38.79
CA LYS A 93 -33.91 25.89 38.19
C LYS A 93 -32.84 24.80 38.31
N LEU A 94 -32.81 24.10 39.43
CA LEU A 94 -31.84 23.03 39.68
C LEU A 94 -32.14 21.77 38.83
N THR A 95 -33.40 21.43 38.59
CA THR A 95 -33.78 20.35 37.66
C THR A 95 -33.48 20.73 36.21
N GLU A 96 -33.84 21.95 35.78
CA GLU A 96 -33.56 22.45 34.42
C GLU A 96 -32.04 22.47 34.12
N THR A 97 -31.22 22.91 35.08
CA THR A 97 -29.76 22.89 34.93
C THR A 97 -29.18 21.48 34.90
N LYS A 98 -29.71 20.55 35.69
CA LYS A 98 -29.33 19.12 35.61
C LYS A 98 -29.71 18.50 34.27
N GLU A 99 -30.89 18.80 33.74
CA GLU A 99 -31.33 18.34 32.42
C GLU A 99 -30.46 18.89 31.29
N LYS A 100 -30.13 20.19 31.33
CA LYS A 100 -29.19 20.81 30.38
C LYS A 100 -27.83 20.13 30.43
N ARG A 101 -27.23 19.98 31.63
CA ARG A 101 -25.95 19.27 31.79
C ARG A 101 -26.00 17.82 31.32
N ALA A 102 -27.11 17.12 31.51
CA ALA A 102 -27.28 15.75 31.03
C ALA A 102 -27.35 15.69 29.49
N LYS A 103 -28.03 16.64 28.85
CA LYS A 103 -28.06 16.79 27.38
C LYS A 103 -26.68 17.13 26.83
N ASP A 104 -25.97 18.08 27.44
CA ASP A 104 -24.61 18.46 27.05
C ASP A 104 -23.64 17.28 27.18
N ARG A 105 -23.74 16.51 28.28
CA ARG A 105 -22.92 15.30 28.48
C ARG A 105 -23.22 14.23 27.44
N LYS A 106 -24.49 14.04 27.05
CA LYS A 106 -24.86 13.11 25.96
C LYS A 106 -24.28 13.57 24.62
N ALA A 107 -24.39 14.86 24.29
CA ALA A 107 -23.82 15.42 23.07
C ALA A 107 -22.28 15.28 23.03
N GLN A 108 -21.59 15.54 24.15
CA GLN A 108 -20.15 15.33 24.27
C GLN A 108 -19.75 13.86 24.06
N LEU A 109 -20.50 12.92 24.63
CA LEU A 109 -20.24 11.49 24.45
C LEU A 109 -20.50 11.04 23.01
N GLN A 110 -21.53 11.56 22.34
CA GLN A 110 -21.78 11.31 20.91
C GLN A 110 -20.62 11.85 20.06
N TYR A 111 -20.18 13.07 20.30
CA TYR A 111 -19.03 13.66 19.60
C TYR A 111 -17.75 12.84 19.78
N LEU A 112 -17.45 12.39 21.01
CA LEU A 112 -16.28 11.55 21.27
C LEU A 112 -16.36 10.19 20.56
N LYS A 113 -17.55 9.58 20.50
CA LYS A 113 -17.77 8.33 19.74
C LYS A 113 -17.55 8.55 18.25
N GLU A 114 -18.10 9.62 17.70
CA GLU A 114 -17.93 9.98 16.30
C GLU A 114 -16.45 10.22 15.95
N MET A 115 -15.72 10.97 16.77
CA MET A 115 -14.27 11.17 16.59
C MET A 115 -13.46 9.87 16.70
N SER A 116 -13.82 8.97 17.63
CA SER A 116 -13.19 7.64 17.72
C SER A 116 -13.45 6.81 16.46
N ASN A 117 -14.67 6.83 15.92
CA ASN A 117 -15.01 6.12 14.69
C ASN A 117 -14.26 6.70 13.49
N ARG A 118 -14.22 8.03 13.35
CA ARG A 118 -13.42 8.73 12.33
C ARG A 118 -11.95 8.34 12.38
N ASN A 119 -11.34 8.33 13.57
CA ASN A 119 -9.94 7.92 13.74
C ASN A 119 -9.72 6.45 13.34
N ARG A 120 -10.63 5.53 13.68
CA ARG A 120 -10.53 4.12 13.27
C ARG A 120 -10.62 3.97 11.75
N TRP A 121 -11.54 4.67 11.11
CA TRP A 121 -11.69 4.69 9.66
C TRP A 121 -10.44 5.25 8.96
N GLN A 122 -9.89 6.36 9.48
CA GLN A 122 -8.66 6.94 8.94
C GLN A 122 -7.50 5.95 9.02
N ILE A 123 -7.29 5.31 10.17
CA ILE A 123 -6.23 4.29 10.32
C ILE A 123 -6.43 3.12 9.36
N GLN A 124 -7.67 2.68 9.12
CA GLN A 124 -7.95 1.60 8.17
C GLN A 124 -7.67 2.04 6.72
N ARG A 125 -8.06 3.26 6.35
CA ARG A 125 -7.77 3.85 5.05
C ARG A 125 -6.26 3.96 4.84
N ASP A 126 -5.52 4.58 5.77
CA ASP A 126 -4.06 4.76 5.67
C ASP A 126 -3.35 3.40 5.50
N LYS A 127 -3.78 2.37 6.24
CA LYS A 127 -3.23 1.01 6.09
C LYS A 127 -3.48 0.41 4.72
N GLN A 128 -4.65 0.63 4.13
CA GLN A 128 -4.96 0.12 2.79
C GLN A 128 -4.22 0.91 1.70
N GLU A 129 -4.05 2.22 1.86
CA GLU A 129 -3.20 3.06 1.00
C GLU A 129 -1.75 2.56 1.02
N ASP A 130 -1.17 2.33 2.21
CA ASP A 130 0.18 1.77 2.38
C ASP A 130 0.31 0.39 1.72
N GLN A 131 -0.70 -0.48 1.91
CA GLN A 131 -0.72 -1.81 1.28
C GLN A 131 -0.76 -1.74 -0.24
N ALA A 132 -1.55 -0.82 -0.81
CA ALA A 132 -1.63 -0.60 -2.25
C ALA A 132 -0.26 -0.16 -2.81
N GLU A 133 0.40 0.78 -2.13
CA GLU A 133 1.72 1.28 -2.54
C GLU A 133 2.79 0.19 -2.46
N ILE A 134 2.81 -0.60 -1.36
CA ILE A 134 3.73 -1.74 -1.19
C ILE A 134 3.53 -2.77 -2.29
N THR A 135 2.28 -3.10 -2.61
CA THR A 135 1.93 -4.10 -3.62
C THR A 135 2.41 -3.66 -5.00
N LYS A 136 2.17 -2.39 -5.37
CA LYS A 136 2.70 -1.81 -6.61
C LYS A 136 4.23 -1.85 -6.66
N LYS A 137 4.92 -1.42 -5.60
CA LYS A 137 6.39 -1.43 -5.52
C LYS A 137 6.93 -2.85 -5.73
N LYS A 138 6.35 -3.85 -5.07
CA LYS A 138 6.72 -5.26 -5.22
C LYS A 138 6.51 -5.76 -6.65
N SER A 139 5.32 -5.55 -7.21
CA SER A 139 4.98 -5.99 -8.57
C SER A 139 5.88 -5.36 -9.63
N LYS A 140 6.17 -4.06 -9.53
CA LYS A 140 7.11 -3.38 -10.46
C LYS A 140 8.53 -3.91 -10.35
N LEU A 141 9.00 -4.16 -9.12
CA LEU A 141 10.34 -4.68 -8.87
C LEU A 141 10.47 -6.14 -9.34
N GLU A 142 9.44 -6.96 -9.17
CA GLU A 142 9.39 -8.32 -9.71
C GLU A 142 9.39 -8.33 -11.24
N ALA A 143 8.62 -7.43 -11.87
CA ALA A 143 8.65 -7.24 -13.32
C ALA A 143 10.07 -6.89 -13.81
N ASP A 144 10.74 -5.94 -13.16
CA ASP A 144 12.12 -5.56 -13.50
C ASP A 144 13.12 -6.71 -13.34
N ARG A 145 13.01 -7.50 -12.26
CA ARG A 145 13.83 -8.70 -12.06
C ARG A 145 13.57 -9.75 -13.13
N GLY A 146 12.30 -9.96 -13.51
CA GLY A 146 11.91 -10.85 -14.59
C GLY A 146 12.52 -10.45 -15.94
N VAL A 147 12.45 -9.17 -16.29
CA VAL A 147 13.10 -8.64 -17.51
C VAL A 147 14.61 -8.86 -17.48
N LYS A 148 15.28 -8.50 -16.37
CA LYS A 148 16.74 -8.70 -16.26
C LYS A 148 17.12 -10.18 -16.42
N ARG A 149 16.39 -11.08 -15.77
CA ARG A 149 16.65 -12.53 -15.84
C ARG A 149 16.50 -13.06 -17.26
N THR A 150 15.40 -12.74 -17.94
CA THR A 150 15.15 -13.19 -19.33
C THR A 150 16.18 -12.64 -20.32
N LYS A 151 16.64 -11.40 -20.14
CA LYS A 151 17.73 -10.83 -20.95
C LYS A 151 19.05 -11.58 -20.74
N LEU A 152 19.41 -11.86 -19.48
CA LEU A 152 20.62 -12.60 -19.14
C LEU A 152 20.59 -14.04 -19.69
N THR A 153 19.45 -14.73 -19.59
CA THR A 153 19.31 -16.07 -20.17
C THR A 153 19.46 -16.03 -21.68
N ALA A 154 18.80 -15.08 -22.36
CA ALA A 154 18.94 -14.89 -23.80
C ALA A 154 20.40 -14.64 -24.23
N ASP A 155 21.14 -13.80 -23.50
CA ASP A 155 22.57 -13.56 -23.75
C ASP A 155 23.43 -14.81 -23.57
N SER A 156 23.14 -15.60 -22.54
CA SER A 156 23.88 -16.84 -22.28
C SER A 156 23.62 -17.90 -23.36
N GLU A 157 22.38 -18.03 -23.81
CA GLU A 157 21.97 -18.92 -24.91
C GLU A 157 22.64 -18.51 -26.22
N GLU A 158 22.64 -17.20 -26.53
CA GLU A 158 23.29 -16.65 -27.72
C GLU A 158 24.77 -16.99 -27.77
N LYS A 159 25.50 -16.74 -26.67
CA LYS A 159 26.94 -17.02 -26.59
C LYS A 159 27.24 -18.49 -26.82
N ARG A 160 26.45 -19.39 -26.22
CA ARG A 160 26.58 -20.84 -26.43
C ARG A 160 26.31 -21.22 -27.88
N ALA A 161 25.24 -20.70 -28.47
CA ALA A 161 24.88 -20.96 -29.86
C ALA A 161 25.95 -20.45 -30.84
N LYS A 162 26.45 -19.22 -30.65
CA LYS A 162 27.55 -18.64 -31.46
C LYS A 162 28.81 -19.49 -31.42
N LYS A 163 29.18 -20.02 -30.24
CA LYS A 163 30.34 -20.92 -30.09
C LYS A 163 30.14 -22.23 -30.87
N ASN A 164 28.93 -22.78 -30.88
CA ASN A 164 28.62 -23.99 -31.65
C ASN A 164 28.71 -23.73 -33.16
N VAL A 165 28.16 -22.61 -33.64
CA VAL A 165 28.25 -22.18 -35.04
C VAL A 165 29.72 -22.05 -35.47
N GLU A 166 30.55 -21.41 -34.65
CA GLU A 166 31.98 -21.27 -34.92
C GLU A 166 32.71 -22.63 -34.96
N LYS A 167 32.37 -23.55 -34.05
CA LYS A 167 32.94 -24.91 -34.05
C LYS A 167 32.62 -25.65 -35.35
N VAL A 168 31.38 -25.54 -35.84
CA VAL A 168 30.95 -26.15 -37.11
C VAL A 168 31.72 -25.51 -38.27
N ALA A 169 31.74 -24.18 -38.36
CA ALA A 169 32.45 -23.47 -39.43
C ALA A 169 33.97 -23.74 -39.44
N ARG A 170 34.58 -23.98 -38.27
CA ARG A 170 35.98 -24.42 -38.16
C ARG A 170 36.18 -25.82 -38.73
N LYS A 171 35.26 -26.75 -38.46
CA LYS A 171 35.29 -28.09 -39.05
C LYS A 171 35.15 -28.02 -40.57
N ASP A 172 34.21 -27.24 -41.08
CA ASP A 172 33.98 -27.10 -42.53
C ASP A 172 35.17 -26.45 -43.26
N ARG A 173 35.86 -25.51 -42.61
CA ARG A 173 37.14 -25.00 -43.14
C ARG A 173 38.22 -26.07 -43.12
N GLY A 174 38.30 -26.87 -42.06
CA GLY A 174 39.23 -27.99 -41.95
C GLY A 174 39.01 -29.07 -43.00
N THR A 175 37.75 -29.39 -43.34
CA THR A 175 37.45 -30.34 -44.43
C THR A 175 37.88 -29.80 -45.79
N ALA A 176 37.74 -28.49 -46.03
CA ALA A 176 38.26 -27.86 -47.24
C ALA A 176 39.79 -27.92 -47.33
N ASP A 177 40.50 -27.76 -46.21
CA ASP A 177 41.96 -27.87 -46.14
C ASP A 177 42.45 -29.30 -46.42
N ILE A 178 41.76 -30.29 -45.85
CA ILE A 178 42.04 -31.72 -46.10
C ILE A 178 41.81 -32.04 -47.59
N PHE A 179 40.66 -31.62 -48.13
CA PHE A 179 40.34 -31.81 -49.55
C PHE A 179 41.40 -31.23 -50.47
N GLU A 180 41.85 -29.99 -50.24
CA GLU A 180 42.91 -29.37 -51.05
C GLU A 180 44.19 -30.21 -51.00
N LYS A 181 44.66 -30.58 -49.80
CA LYS A 181 45.90 -31.34 -49.62
C LYS A 181 45.83 -32.71 -50.28
N GLU A 182 44.75 -33.45 -50.06
CA GLU A 182 44.60 -34.80 -50.62
C GLU A 182 44.56 -34.78 -52.14
N ARG A 183 43.74 -33.89 -52.73
CA ARG A 183 43.61 -33.79 -54.19
C ARG A 183 44.87 -33.26 -54.85
N THR A 184 45.52 -32.25 -54.28
CA THR A 184 46.81 -31.77 -54.82
C THR A 184 47.90 -32.84 -54.76
N ASN A 185 47.95 -33.63 -53.68
CA ASN A 185 48.89 -34.75 -53.57
C ASN A 185 48.58 -35.87 -54.58
N GLN A 186 47.31 -36.18 -54.84
CA GLN A 186 46.91 -37.16 -55.87
C GLN A 186 47.38 -36.71 -57.26
N ILE A 187 47.07 -35.47 -57.65
CA ILE A 187 47.49 -34.90 -58.95
C ILE A 187 49.01 -34.94 -59.11
N ARG A 188 49.77 -34.59 -58.07
CA ARG A 188 51.24 -34.65 -58.11
C ARG A 188 51.77 -36.08 -58.27
N LYS A 189 51.19 -37.05 -57.55
CA LYS A 189 51.58 -38.46 -57.67
C LYS A 189 51.31 -38.99 -59.08
N GLU A 190 50.17 -38.65 -59.66
CA GLU A 190 49.81 -39.03 -61.03
C GLU A 190 50.75 -38.38 -62.05
N ALA A 191 51.05 -37.08 -61.90
CA ALA A 191 52.00 -36.38 -62.77
C ALA A 191 53.40 -37.01 -62.72
N LEU A 192 53.92 -37.31 -61.52
CA LEU A 192 55.21 -37.99 -61.35
C LEU A 192 55.21 -39.38 -62.01
N TYR A 193 54.12 -40.12 -61.88
CA TYR A 193 53.99 -41.43 -62.51
C TYR A 193 53.96 -41.32 -64.05
N GLN A 194 53.29 -40.30 -64.61
CA GLN A 194 53.31 -40.05 -66.06
C GLN A 194 54.70 -39.62 -66.55
N GLN A 195 55.41 -38.77 -65.80
CA GLN A 195 56.79 -38.40 -66.12
C GLN A 195 57.73 -39.62 -66.10
N GLN A 196 57.60 -40.50 -65.10
CA GLN A 196 58.37 -41.76 -65.06
C GLN A 196 58.09 -42.64 -66.28
N LYS A 197 56.82 -42.76 -66.69
CA LYS A 197 56.45 -43.46 -67.94
C LYS A 197 57.07 -42.83 -69.18
N LEU A 198 57.11 -41.50 -69.26
CA LEU A 198 57.75 -40.78 -70.36
C LEU A 198 59.25 -41.05 -70.40
N LYS A 199 59.95 -41.04 -69.25
CA LYS A 199 61.38 -41.39 -69.17
C LYS A 199 61.68 -42.81 -69.60
N ILE A 200 60.82 -43.77 -69.24
CA ILE A 200 60.96 -45.15 -69.71
C ILE A 200 60.80 -45.20 -71.24
N LYS A 201 59.80 -44.51 -71.79
CA LYS A 201 59.59 -44.43 -73.23
C LYS A 201 60.77 -43.75 -73.95
N GLU A 202 61.30 -42.67 -73.40
CA GLU A 202 62.49 -41.97 -73.91
C GLU A 202 63.66 -42.95 -74.03
N ARG A 203 64.01 -43.65 -72.95
CA ARG A 203 65.09 -44.65 -72.95
C ARG A 203 64.86 -45.74 -74.01
N THR A 204 63.64 -46.27 -74.10
CA THR A 204 63.34 -47.30 -75.12
C THR A 204 63.42 -46.78 -76.56
N GLU A 205 63.14 -45.50 -76.81
CA GLU A 205 63.33 -44.90 -78.14
C GLU A 205 64.81 -44.56 -78.39
N GLU A 206 65.57 -44.15 -77.36
CA GLU A 206 67.03 -43.97 -77.44
C GLU A 206 67.73 -45.29 -77.78
N ASP A 207 67.39 -46.40 -77.11
CA ASP A 207 67.96 -47.73 -77.40
C ASP A 207 67.68 -48.18 -78.84
N LYS A 208 66.49 -47.87 -79.37
CA LYS A 208 66.13 -48.14 -80.77
C LYS A 208 66.95 -47.28 -81.74
N LEU A 209 67.19 -46.01 -81.42
CA LEU A 209 68.06 -45.15 -82.20
C LEU A 209 69.51 -45.64 -82.17
N ASP A 210 70.01 -46.07 -81.02
CA ASP A 210 71.36 -46.60 -80.86
C ASP A 210 71.55 -47.86 -81.71
N GLY A 211 70.60 -48.79 -81.68
CA GLY A 211 70.61 -49.96 -82.57
C GLY A 211 70.57 -49.60 -84.05
N LYS A 212 69.87 -48.52 -84.44
CA LYS A 212 69.87 -48.01 -85.83
C LYS A 212 71.20 -47.40 -86.21
N ILE A 213 71.78 -46.56 -85.34
CA ILE A 213 73.08 -45.92 -85.55
C ILE A 213 74.15 -47.00 -85.72
N GLN A 214 74.22 -47.99 -84.82
CA GLN A 214 75.17 -49.10 -84.92
C GLN A 214 75.08 -49.84 -86.26
N ARG A 215 73.87 -50.10 -86.77
CA ARG A 215 73.67 -50.73 -88.09
C ARG A 215 74.19 -49.86 -89.24
N GLU A 216 73.90 -48.55 -89.20
CA GLU A 216 74.39 -47.61 -90.23
C GLU A 216 75.91 -47.41 -90.15
N THR A 217 76.49 -47.36 -88.96
CA THR A 217 77.95 -47.34 -88.76
C THR A 217 78.60 -48.60 -89.33
N ALA A 218 78.05 -49.78 -89.03
CA ALA A 218 78.55 -51.05 -89.57
C ALA A 218 78.44 -51.12 -91.11
N LYS A 219 77.41 -50.52 -91.73
CA LYS A 219 77.33 -50.39 -93.19
C LYS A 219 78.42 -49.44 -93.72
N ALA A 220 78.59 -48.28 -93.10
CA ALA A 220 79.61 -47.30 -93.47
C ALA A 220 81.04 -47.86 -93.34
N GLU A 221 81.28 -48.76 -92.39
CA GLU A 221 82.58 -49.39 -92.19
C GLU A 221 82.97 -50.42 -93.25
N ARG A 222 81.99 -50.99 -93.96
CA ARG A 222 82.17 -52.01 -95.02
C ARG A 222 82.68 -51.42 -96.34
N TYR A 223 82.66 -50.11 -96.53
CA TYR A 223 83.19 -49.49 -97.75
C TYR A 223 84.71 -49.68 -97.86
N GLN A 224 85.17 -50.23 -98.99
CA GLN A 224 86.59 -50.45 -99.27
C GLN A 224 87.36 -49.14 -99.53
N ASN A 225 86.72 -48.14 -100.15
CA ASN A 225 87.35 -46.85 -100.43
C ASN A 225 87.44 -45.98 -99.14
N PRO A 226 88.64 -45.58 -98.69
CA PRO A 226 88.82 -44.79 -97.47
C PRO A 226 88.10 -43.44 -97.48
N SER A 227 88.03 -42.78 -98.64
CA SER A 227 87.38 -41.47 -98.78
C SER A 227 85.86 -41.57 -98.61
N GLN A 228 85.24 -42.59 -99.24
CA GLN A 228 83.82 -42.88 -99.12
C GLN A 228 83.45 -43.30 -97.69
N LYS A 229 84.26 -44.17 -97.07
CA LYS A 229 84.08 -44.58 -95.67
C LYS A 229 84.05 -43.38 -94.71
N ARG A 230 85.00 -42.44 -94.83
CA ARG A 230 85.01 -41.21 -94.01
C ARG A 230 83.77 -40.34 -94.23
N MET A 231 83.31 -40.21 -95.47
CA MET A 231 82.11 -39.42 -95.78
C MET A 231 80.86 -40.04 -95.15
N GLU A 232 80.66 -41.36 -95.30
CA GLU A 232 79.49 -42.05 -94.75
C GLU A 232 79.49 -42.04 -93.22
N LEU A 233 80.65 -42.25 -92.57
CA LEU A 233 80.77 -42.12 -91.11
C LEU A 233 80.41 -40.71 -90.61
N ARG A 234 80.80 -39.65 -91.34
CA ARG A 234 80.37 -38.27 -91.02
C ARG A 234 78.86 -38.09 -91.15
N LYS A 235 78.22 -38.68 -92.17
CA LYS A 235 76.76 -38.64 -92.33
C LYS A 235 76.05 -39.34 -91.17
N VAL A 236 76.55 -40.49 -90.72
CA VAL A 236 76.01 -41.22 -89.56
C VAL A 236 76.13 -40.38 -88.29
N SER A 237 77.29 -39.76 -88.04
CA SER A 237 77.49 -38.88 -86.89
C SER A 237 76.56 -37.65 -86.90
N ALA A 238 76.40 -37.00 -88.06
CA ALA A 238 75.47 -35.88 -88.19
C ALA A 238 74.00 -36.31 -87.98
N MET A 239 73.62 -37.50 -88.45
CA MET A 239 72.31 -38.10 -88.24
C MET A 239 72.06 -38.41 -86.76
N GLU A 240 73.04 -39.01 -86.07
CA GLU A 240 72.97 -39.28 -84.63
C GLU A 240 72.68 -38.00 -83.84
N VAL A 241 73.48 -36.94 -84.03
CA VAL A 241 73.31 -35.68 -83.29
C VAL A 241 71.92 -35.09 -83.54
N ARG A 242 71.45 -35.11 -84.78
CA ARG A 242 70.14 -34.55 -85.16
C ARG A 242 68.99 -35.36 -84.56
N GLU A 243 69.02 -36.68 -84.68
CA GLU A 243 67.94 -37.57 -84.24
C GLU A 243 67.88 -37.66 -82.71
N ARG A 244 69.04 -37.76 -82.02
CA ARG A 244 69.09 -37.69 -80.54
C ARG A 244 68.53 -36.36 -80.03
N LYS A 245 68.90 -35.23 -80.65
CA LYS A 245 68.37 -33.91 -80.26
C LYS A 245 66.86 -33.82 -80.43
N LYS A 246 66.33 -34.32 -81.55
CA LYS A 246 64.87 -34.34 -81.79
C LYS A 246 64.12 -35.19 -80.76
N LEU A 247 64.64 -36.38 -80.47
CA LEU A 247 64.04 -37.30 -79.50
C LEU A 247 64.01 -36.68 -78.11
N ARG A 248 65.13 -36.17 -77.62
CA ARG A 248 65.19 -35.51 -76.30
C ARG A 248 64.24 -34.32 -76.21
N MET A 249 64.23 -33.45 -77.23
CA MET A 249 63.32 -32.29 -77.25
C MET A 249 61.84 -32.70 -77.24
N LYS A 250 61.46 -33.80 -77.89
CA LYS A 250 60.09 -34.34 -77.86
C LYS A 250 59.69 -34.74 -76.44
N TYR A 251 60.53 -35.47 -75.71
CA TYR A 251 60.21 -35.92 -74.35
C TYR A 251 60.28 -34.79 -73.32
N ILE A 252 61.25 -33.88 -73.42
CA ILE A 252 61.30 -32.67 -72.57
C ILE A 252 59.99 -31.88 -72.69
N LYS A 253 59.49 -31.68 -73.92
CA LYS A 253 58.22 -30.98 -74.14
C LYS A 253 57.04 -31.72 -73.52
N LEU A 254 56.98 -33.05 -73.69
CA LEU A 254 55.93 -33.85 -73.08
C LEU A 254 55.98 -33.80 -71.55
N GLU A 255 57.16 -33.87 -70.94
CA GLU A 255 57.32 -33.73 -69.48
C GLU A 255 56.84 -32.35 -69.00
N GLN A 256 57.21 -31.27 -69.69
CA GLN A 256 56.72 -29.92 -69.39
C GLN A 256 55.20 -29.82 -69.53
N ASP A 257 54.62 -30.39 -70.59
CA ASP A 257 53.17 -30.40 -70.81
C ASP A 257 52.42 -31.14 -69.69
N THR A 258 52.97 -32.25 -69.17
CA THR A 258 52.40 -32.95 -67.99
C THR A 258 52.41 -32.07 -66.74
N GLU A 259 53.50 -31.33 -66.51
CA GLU A 259 53.62 -30.44 -65.35
C GLU A 259 52.69 -29.24 -65.46
N VAL A 260 52.58 -28.62 -66.64
CA VAL A 260 51.65 -27.52 -66.89
C VAL A 260 50.21 -27.94 -66.66
N THR A 261 49.84 -29.15 -67.12
CA THR A 261 48.49 -29.70 -66.92
C THR A 261 48.22 -29.93 -65.43
N ALA A 262 49.13 -30.59 -64.72
CA ALA A 262 49.01 -30.82 -63.28
C ALA A 262 48.91 -29.50 -62.49
N ASN A 263 49.67 -28.47 -62.87
CA ASN A 263 49.60 -27.16 -62.23
C ASN A 263 48.27 -26.45 -62.47
N LYS A 264 47.67 -26.59 -63.66
CA LYS A 264 46.32 -26.07 -63.93
C LYS A 264 45.28 -26.77 -63.06
N ASP A 265 45.33 -28.09 -62.95
CA ASP A 265 44.40 -28.86 -62.12
C ASP A 265 44.54 -28.51 -60.64
N ILE A 266 45.77 -28.36 -60.14
CA ILE A 266 46.04 -27.89 -58.78
C ILE A 266 45.41 -26.51 -58.54
N GLN A 267 45.49 -25.59 -59.50
CA GLN A 267 44.86 -24.27 -59.36
C GLN A 267 43.33 -24.37 -59.30
N ILE A 268 42.71 -25.28 -60.05
CA ILE A 268 41.26 -25.53 -60.01
C ILE A 268 40.87 -26.01 -58.60
N ILE A 269 41.56 -27.02 -58.08
CA ILE A 269 41.34 -27.56 -56.72
C ILE A 269 41.51 -26.46 -55.66
N LYS A 270 42.54 -25.61 -55.77
CA LYS A 270 42.75 -24.48 -54.85
C LYS A 270 41.60 -23.48 -54.89
N LYS A 271 41.08 -23.16 -56.08
CA LYS A 271 39.92 -22.28 -56.23
C LYS A 271 38.67 -22.89 -55.60
N GLU A 272 38.44 -24.19 -55.79
CA GLU A 272 37.32 -24.91 -55.17
C GLU A 272 37.41 -24.95 -53.65
N ALA A 273 38.59 -25.29 -53.10
CA ALA A 273 38.82 -25.26 -51.66
C ALA A 273 38.61 -23.86 -51.08
N THR A 274 39.06 -22.82 -51.79
CA THR A 274 38.81 -21.42 -51.40
C THR A 274 37.32 -21.08 -51.41
N LYS A 275 36.56 -21.53 -52.41
CA LYS A 275 35.10 -21.38 -52.44
C LYS A 275 34.46 -22.08 -51.24
N MET A 276 34.87 -23.30 -50.90
CA MET A 276 34.35 -24.03 -49.73
C MET A 276 34.64 -23.28 -48.42
N ARG A 277 35.89 -22.79 -48.22
CA ARG A 277 36.25 -21.96 -47.05
C ARG A 277 35.39 -20.70 -46.97
N SER A 278 35.21 -19.99 -48.09
CA SER A 278 34.40 -18.77 -48.14
C SER A 278 32.92 -19.04 -47.84
N LYS A 279 32.37 -20.17 -48.32
CA LYS A 279 31.02 -20.61 -48.02
C LYS A 279 30.84 -20.90 -46.53
N ALA A 280 31.81 -21.56 -45.90
CA ALA A 280 31.80 -21.80 -44.46
C ALA A 280 31.89 -20.48 -43.65
N SER A 281 32.73 -19.53 -44.05
CA SER A 281 32.82 -18.23 -43.37
C SER A 281 31.56 -17.38 -43.54
N THR A 282 30.94 -17.41 -44.72
CA THR A 282 29.70 -16.66 -44.99
C THR A 282 28.50 -17.28 -44.27
N SER A 283 28.39 -18.61 -44.22
CA SER A 283 27.36 -19.29 -43.43
C SER A 283 27.52 -19.02 -41.93
N GLU A 284 28.75 -19.03 -41.41
CA GLU A 284 29.06 -18.68 -40.02
C GLU A 284 28.56 -17.27 -39.67
N ARG A 285 28.89 -16.28 -40.51
CA ARG A 285 28.44 -14.89 -40.31
C ARG A 285 26.93 -14.75 -40.35
N LYS A 286 26.27 -15.37 -41.33
CA LYS A 286 24.80 -15.35 -41.46
C LYS A 286 24.12 -15.98 -40.24
N ALA A 287 24.61 -17.13 -39.79
CA ALA A 287 24.07 -17.81 -38.61
C ALA A 287 24.30 -16.99 -37.32
N LYS A 288 25.49 -16.40 -37.14
CA LYS A 288 25.77 -15.50 -36.00
C LYS A 288 24.84 -14.28 -36.01
N LEU A 289 24.58 -13.69 -37.18
CA LEU A 289 23.67 -12.55 -37.33
C LEU A 289 22.21 -12.92 -37.02
N GLN A 290 21.73 -14.07 -37.49
CA GLN A 290 20.39 -14.56 -37.14
C GLN A 290 20.23 -14.80 -35.62
N LEU A 291 21.27 -15.32 -34.97
CA LEU A 291 21.27 -15.48 -33.50
C LEU A 291 21.22 -14.12 -32.78
N GLU A 292 21.92 -13.09 -33.29
CA GLU A 292 21.83 -11.73 -32.76
C GLU A 292 20.44 -11.11 -32.95
N GLU A 293 19.80 -11.34 -34.09
CA GLU A 293 18.45 -10.83 -34.35
C GLU A 293 17.42 -11.49 -33.44
N THR A 294 17.45 -12.82 -33.35
CA THR A 294 16.51 -13.57 -32.49
C THR A 294 16.65 -13.18 -31.01
N THR A 295 17.86 -12.94 -30.53
CA THR A 295 18.11 -12.51 -29.15
C THR A 295 17.69 -11.07 -28.92
N ARG A 296 17.94 -10.15 -29.87
CA ARG A 296 17.37 -8.79 -29.84
C ARG A 296 15.85 -8.83 -29.77
N HIS A 297 15.20 -9.69 -30.54
CA HIS A 297 13.74 -9.87 -30.49
C HIS A 297 13.27 -10.39 -29.13
N LYS A 298 13.93 -11.41 -28.55
CA LYS A 298 13.63 -11.90 -27.20
C LYS A 298 13.75 -10.78 -26.15
N LYS A 299 14.83 -10.00 -26.19
CA LYS A 299 15.05 -8.88 -25.26
C LYS A 299 13.97 -7.79 -25.40
N ARG A 300 13.61 -7.43 -26.63
CA ARG A 300 12.53 -6.45 -26.89
C ARG A 300 11.18 -6.95 -26.40
N ARG A 301 10.87 -8.24 -26.54
CA ARG A 301 9.64 -8.83 -25.98
C ARG A 301 9.65 -8.76 -24.46
N ALA A 302 10.75 -9.14 -23.83
CA ALA A 302 10.90 -9.01 -22.38
C ALA A 302 10.68 -7.56 -21.90
N ASP A 303 11.21 -6.55 -22.61
CA ASP A 303 10.97 -5.15 -22.29
C ASP A 303 9.48 -4.75 -22.39
N LYS A 304 8.79 -5.21 -23.45
CA LYS A 304 7.35 -4.98 -23.61
C LYS A 304 6.55 -5.65 -22.50
N ASP A 305 6.82 -6.91 -22.20
CA ASP A 305 6.13 -7.68 -21.16
C ASP A 305 6.37 -7.05 -19.78
N GLY A 306 7.59 -6.60 -19.51
CA GLY A 306 7.92 -5.88 -18.28
C GLY A 306 7.20 -4.54 -18.17
N ALA A 307 7.12 -3.78 -19.27
CA ALA A 307 6.37 -2.53 -19.30
C ALA A 307 4.87 -2.75 -19.07
N GLN A 308 4.30 -3.81 -19.66
CA GLN A 308 2.90 -4.16 -19.45
C GLN A 308 2.64 -4.51 -17.98
N LYS A 309 3.45 -5.40 -17.39
CA LYS A 309 3.32 -5.76 -15.96
C LYS A 309 3.43 -4.56 -15.01
N LYS A 310 4.25 -3.56 -15.36
CA LYS A 310 4.34 -2.32 -14.58
C LYS A 310 3.08 -1.46 -14.69
N ARG A 311 2.45 -1.42 -15.86
CA ARG A 311 1.15 -0.75 -16.06
C ARG A 311 0.05 -1.48 -15.32
N ASP A 312 0.01 -2.81 -15.42
CA ASP A 312 -0.94 -3.63 -14.67
C ASP A 312 -0.79 -3.38 -13.15
N ALA A 313 0.45 -3.26 -12.65
CA ALA A 313 0.71 -2.89 -11.26
C ALA A 313 0.16 -1.48 -10.90
N ASP A 314 0.28 -0.49 -11.79
CA ASP A 314 -0.33 0.82 -11.59
C ASP A 314 -1.87 0.76 -11.57
N ASP A 315 -2.47 -0.05 -12.43
CA ASP A 315 -3.91 -0.18 -12.50
C ASP A 315 -4.47 -0.96 -11.30
N THR A 316 -3.75 -1.98 -10.80
CA THR A 316 -4.12 -2.67 -9.55
C THR A 316 -4.07 -1.75 -8.33
N GLU A 317 -3.08 -0.85 -8.25
CA GLU A 317 -3.03 0.16 -7.18
C GLU A 317 -4.25 1.08 -7.25
N LYS A 318 -4.57 1.59 -8.44
CA LYS A 318 -5.76 2.45 -8.63
C LYS A 318 -7.05 1.73 -8.22
N GLN A 319 -7.19 0.45 -8.54
CA GLN A 319 -8.35 -0.34 -8.13
C GLN A 319 -8.43 -0.47 -6.60
N MET A 320 -7.33 -0.82 -5.93
CA MET A 320 -7.29 -0.90 -4.47
C MET A 320 -7.57 0.46 -3.80
N LEU A 321 -7.08 1.56 -4.39
CA LEU A 321 -7.36 2.91 -3.90
C LEU A 321 -8.83 3.32 -4.14
N ALA A 322 -9.45 2.85 -5.22
CA ALA A 322 -10.87 3.09 -5.50
C ALA A 322 -11.79 2.30 -4.55
N GLU A 323 -11.34 1.16 -4.03
CA GLU A 323 -12.04 0.34 -3.05
C GLU A 323 -11.83 0.81 -1.59
N LEU A 324 -11.11 1.93 -1.37
CA LEU A 324 -10.91 2.46 -0.03
C LEU A 324 -12.26 2.75 0.65
N PRO A 325 -12.41 2.40 1.93
CA PRO A 325 -13.64 2.64 2.65
C PRO A 325 -13.94 4.15 2.68
N VAL A 326 -15.18 4.46 2.32
CA VAL A 326 -15.77 5.79 2.49
C VAL A 326 -16.48 5.77 3.85
N MET A 327 -16.26 6.79 4.67
CA MET A 327 -17.00 6.89 5.93
C MET A 327 -18.50 6.98 5.63
N PRO A 328 -19.35 6.14 6.24
CA PRO A 328 -20.79 6.31 6.14
C PRO A 328 -21.15 7.68 6.71
N THR A 329 -21.74 8.53 5.87
CA THR A 329 -22.42 9.74 6.33
C THR A 329 -23.65 9.29 7.12
N GLY A 330 -23.86 9.87 8.31
CA GLY A 330 -24.72 9.36 9.39
C GLY A 330 -26.20 9.07 9.10
N ASP A 331 -26.64 9.07 7.85
CA ASP A 331 -27.97 8.67 7.41
C ASP A 331 -28.09 7.13 7.22
N GLU A 332 -26.99 6.38 7.25
CA GLU A 332 -26.98 4.92 7.03
C GLU A 332 -26.88 4.07 8.31
N GLU A 333 -26.70 4.67 9.49
CA GLU A 333 -26.62 3.93 10.77
C GLU A 333 -28.00 3.63 11.41
N GLU A 334 -29.13 4.00 10.80
CA GLU A 334 -30.49 3.72 11.32
C GLU A 334 -31.13 2.41 10.80
N LYS A 335 -30.36 1.33 10.63
CA LYS A 335 -30.93 -0.01 10.38
C LYS A 335 -30.49 -1.05 11.40
#